data_AF-A0A5N9H8J4-F1
#
_entry.id   AF-A0A5N9H8J4-F1
#
_cell.length_a   1.000
_cell.length_b   1.000
_cell.length_c   1.000
_cell.angle_alpha   90.00
_cell.angle_beta   90.00
_cell.angle_gamma   90.00
#
_symmetry.space_group_name_H-M   'P 1'
#
loop_
_entity.id
_entity.type
_entity.pdbx_description
1 polymer ?
#
loop_
_entity_poly.entity_id
_entity_poly.type
_entity_poly.pdbx_seq_one_letter_code
_entity_poly.pdbx_strand_id
1 'polypeptide(L)'
;MHGGRFLHSFVHTMRGTFDYVYVMRDDTRWASDDRYTFVVAASEAQISSRQIEEANFLEGRPSSITQFKPHSDFEVWQGSQENVLVTDDFVPVDGMHAPLYLESRFFVN
;
A
#
# COMPACT_ATOMS: atom_id res chain seq x y z
N MET A 1 3.29 -19.38 -1.78
CA MET A 1 2.71 -18.34 -0.91
C MET A 1 1.38 -17.92 -1.51
N HIS A 2 0.28 -18.41 -0.95
CA HIS A 2 -1.08 -17.94 -1.21
C HIS A 2 -1.43 -16.68 -0.40
N GLY A 3 -0.51 -16.17 0.42
CA GLY A 3 -0.64 -14.98 1.26
C GLY A 3 -1.23 -13.76 0.55
N GLY A 4 -2.56 -13.70 0.59
CA GLY A 4 -3.44 -12.56 0.36
C GLY A 4 -3.22 -11.79 -0.93
N ARG A 5 -3.98 -12.13 -1.99
CA ARG A 5 -4.10 -11.30 -3.22
C ARG A 5 -4.29 -9.82 -2.90
N PHE A 6 -5.08 -9.50 -1.86
CA PHE A 6 -5.24 -8.13 -1.38
C PHE A 6 -3.94 -7.48 -0.89
N LEU A 7 -3.17 -8.15 -0.01
CA LEU A 7 -1.91 -7.60 0.49
C LEU A 7 -0.91 -7.37 -0.65
N HIS A 8 -0.86 -8.31 -1.60
CA HIS A 8 -0.03 -8.20 -2.79
C HIS A 8 -0.42 -6.98 -3.65
N SER A 9 -1.71 -6.84 -4.00
CA SER A 9 -2.23 -5.71 -4.77
C SER A 9 -2.11 -4.36 -4.04
N PHE A 10 -2.29 -4.35 -2.72
CA PHE A 10 -2.11 -3.16 -1.89
C PHE A 10 -0.66 -2.69 -1.91
N VAL A 11 0.31 -3.60 -1.70
CA VAL A 11 1.75 -3.27 -1.79
C VAL A 11 2.12 -2.80 -3.21
N HIS A 12 1.61 -3.47 -4.24
CA HIS A 12 1.83 -3.05 -5.63
C HIS A 12 1.37 -1.60 -5.86
N THR A 13 0.18 -1.26 -5.37
CA THR A 13 -0.39 0.09 -5.46
C THR A 13 0.49 1.11 -4.77
N MET A 14 0.97 0.82 -3.54
CA MET A 14 1.83 1.74 -2.79
C MET A 14 3.17 2.02 -3.49
N ARG A 15 3.74 1.02 -4.19
CA ARG A 15 4.98 1.21 -4.99
C ARG A 15 4.80 2.17 -6.17
N GLY A 16 3.57 2.43 -6.61
CA GLY A 16 3.28 3.43 -7.63
C GLY A 16 3.46 4.87 -7.13
N THR A 17 3.49 5.08 -5.81
CA THR A 17 3.51 6.41 -5.18
C THR A 17 4.75 6.64 -4.31
N PHE A 18 5.25 5.61 -3.62
CA PHE A 18 6.34 5.73 -2.66
C PHE A 18 7.57 4.95 -3.08
N ASP A 19 8.74 5.57 -2.95
CA ASP A 19 10.04 4.95 -3.27
C ASP A 19 10.40 3.79 -2.33
N TYR A 20 9.91 3.82 -1.09
CA TYR A 20 10.20 2.81 -0.08
C TYR A 20 8.91 2.20 0.45
N VAL A 21 8.71 0.90 0.21
CA VAL A 21 7.57 0.13 0.73
C VAL A 21 8.07 -1.11 1.44
N TYR A 22 7.58 -1.33 2.67
CA TYR A 22 8.00 -2.42 3.54
C TYR A 22 6.78 -3.23 3.99
N VAL A 23 6.93 -4.55 4.02
CA VAL A 23 5.97 -5.47 4.64
C VAL A 23 6.61 -6.01 5.90
N MET A 24 5.92 -5.89 7.03
CA MET A 24 6.40 -6.26 8.35
C MET A 24 5.39 -7.15 9.07
N ARG A 25 5.88 -7.96 10.00
CA ARG A 25 5.10 -8.85 10.88
C ARG A 25 5.89 -9.11 12.16
N ASP A 26 5.34 -9.81 13.14
CA ASP A 26 5.99 -10.06 14.46
C ASP A 26 6.74 -11.40 14.59
N ASP A 27 6.90 -12.17 13.51
CA ASP A 27 7.67 -13.40 13.45
C ASP A 27 8.29 -13.62 12.04
N THR A 28 8.96 -14.76 11.83
CA THR A 28 9.76 -15.01 10.61
C THR A 28 9.12 -16.00 9.63
N ARG A 29 7.90 -16.49 9.90
CA ARG A 29 7.24 -17.55 9.12
C ARG A 29 6.59 -17.03 7.83
N TRP A 30 7.36 -16.33 6.99
CA TRP A 30 6.91 -15.70 5.74
C TRP A 30 6.27 -16.65 4.74
N ALA A 31 6.69 -17.92 4.73
CA ALA A 31 6.16 -18.96 3.85
C ALA A 31 4.84 -19.57 4.34
N SER A 32 4.40 -19.26 5.56
CA SER A 32 3.10 -19.70 6.05
C SER A 32 1.97 -18.96 5.34
N ASP A 33 0.95 -19.70 4.95
CA ASP A 33 -0.31 -19.18 4.42
C ASP A 33 -1.37 -19.00 5.54
N ASP A 34 -0.97 -19.12 6.81
CA ASP A 34 -1.84 -18.84 7.95
C ASP A 34 -2.33 -17.39 7.95
N ARG A 35 -3.54 -17.17 8.46
CA ARG A 35 -4.05 -15.82 8.69
C ARG A 35 -3.15 -15.09 9.68
N TYR A 36 -2.62 -13.95 9.24
CA TYR A 36 -1.66 -13.16 10.01
C TYR A 36 -1.92 -11.66 9.86
N THR A 37 -1.46 -10.87 10.83
CA THR A 37 -1.49 -9.41 10.74
C THR A 37 -0.19 -8.93 10.11
N PHE A 38 -0.31 -8.19 9.01
CA PHE A 38 0.81 -7.55 8.35
C PHE A 38 0.72 -6.05 8.53
N VAL A 39 1.86 -5.41 8.74
CA VAL A 39 2.00 -3.95 8.68
C VAL A 39 2.68 -3.61 7.37
N VAL A 40 2.04 -2.74 6.58
CA VAL A 40 2.65 -2.16 5.38
C VAL A 40 3.02 -0.72 5.71
N ALA A 41 4.29 -0.37 5.57
CA ALA A 41 4.77 1.00 5.70
C ALA A 41 5.29 1.48 4.34
N ALA A 42 4.88 2.68 3.95
CA ALA A 42 5.36 3.34 2.75
C ALA A 42 5.87 4.73 3.10
N SER A 43 6.96 5.14 2.47
CA SER A 43 7.63 6.41 2.77
C SER A 43 8.44 6.91 1.59
N GLU A 44 8.67 8.22 1.54
CA GLU A 44 9.64 8.86 0.65
C GLU A 44 11.09 8.71 1.15
N ALA A 45 11.28 8.32 2.41
CA ALA A 45 12.58 8.11 3.01
C ALA A 45 12.78 6.65 3.44
N GLN A 46 14.03 6.20 3.41
CA GLN A 46 14.36 4.85 3.85
C GLN A 46 14.07 4.68 5.35
N ILE A 47 13.36 3.63 5.72
CA ILE A 47 13.10 3.26 7.11
C ILE A 47 14.21 2.32 7.57
N SER A 48 14.92 2.69 8.63
CA SER A 48 15.97 1.86 9.22
C SER A 48 15.39 0.93 10.26
N SER A 49 15.60 -0.39 10.09
CA SER A 49 15.25 -1.39 11.11
C SER A 49 15.95 -1.10 12.45
N ARG A 50 17.20 -0.63 12.39
CA ARG A 50 17.97 -0.24 13.58
C ARG A 50 17.30 0.91 14.35
N GLN A 51 16.78 1.92 13.66
CA GLN A 51 16.08 3.02 14.33
C GLN A 51 14.79 2.55 15.02
N ILE A 52 14.09 1.59 14.42
CA ILE A 52 12.91 0.96 15.04
C ILE A 52 13.30 0.15 16.28
N GLU A 53 14.41 -0.60 16.21
CA GLU A 53 14.95 -1.35 17.35
C GLU A 53 15.35 -0.43 18.50
N GLU A 54 16.06 0.66 18.19
CA GLU A 54 16.45 1.68 19.16
C GLU A 54 15.22 2.34 19.79
N ALA A 55 14.20 2.71 18.99
CA ALA A 55 12.95 3.26 19.50
C ALA A 55 12.20 2.28 20.41
N ASN A 56 12.11 1.00 20.02
CA ASN A 56 11.50 -0.04 20.86
C ASN A 56 12.25 -0.21 22.19
N PHE A 57 13.57 -0.21 22.16
CA PHE A 57 14.40 -0.31 23.36
C PHE A 57 14.18 0.87 24.31
N LEU A 58 14.12 2.10 23.79
CA LEU A 58 13.85 3.31 24.58
C LEU A 58 12.46 3.27 25.25
N GLU A 59 11.49 2.63 24.61
CA GLU A 59 10.14 2.40 25.14
C GLU A 59 10.04 1.17 26.06
N GLY A 60 11.19 0.58 26.46
CA GLY A 60 11.25 -0.55 27.40
C GLY A 60 10.86 -1.89 26.78
N ARG A 61 10.88 -2.02 25.45
CA ARG A 61 10.56 -3.26 24.73
C ARG A 61 11.86 -4.04 24.46
N PRO A 62 12.03 -5.24 25.02
CA PRO A 62 13.35 -5.91 25.10
C PRO A 62 13.84 -6.55 23.78
N SER A 63 13.04 -6.56 22.72
CA SER A 63 13.44 -7.17 21.44
C SER A 63 12.75 -6.52 20.25
N SER A 64 13.39 -6.64 19.07
CA SER A 64 12.80 -6.31 17.79
C SER A 64 11.65 -7.28 17.49
N ILE A 65 10.45 -6.89 17.89
CA ILE A 65 9.24 -7.64 17.54
C ILE A 65 9.03 -7.54 16.02
N THR A 66 9.32 -6.39 15.43
CA THR A 66 9.10 -6.10 14.02
C THR A 66 10.11 -6.81 13.11
N GLN A 67 9.64 -7.79 12.37
CA GLN A 67 10.39 -8.49 11.33
C GLN A 67 10.03 -7.90 9.96
N PHE A 68 11.03 -7.38 9.27
CA PHE A 68 10.91 -6.96 7.88
C PHE A 68 10.92 -8.18 6.97
N LYS A 69 10.08 -8.18 5.93
CA LYS A 69 10.20 -9.17 4.86
C LYS A 69 11.58 -8.99 4.22
N PRO A 70 12.42 -10.04 4.13
CA PRO A 70 13.72 -9.93 3.48
C PRO A 70 13.57 -9.40 2.05
N HIS A 71 14.45 -8.50 1.62
CA HIS A 71 14.32 -7.82 0.33
C HIS A 71 14.27 -8.81 -0.85
N SER A 72 15.11 -9.85 -0.83
CA SER A 72 15.08 -10.94 -1.82
C SER A 72 13.71 -11.60 -1.90
N ASP A 73 13.13 -11.89 -0.75
CA ASP A 73 11.84 -12.59 -0.65
C ASP A 73 10.68 -11.65 -0.98
N PHE A 74 10.87 -10.34 -0.81
CA PHE A 74 9.90 -9.32 -1.16
C PHE A 74 9.77 -9.18 -2.67
N GLU A 75 10.87 -9.05 -3.39
CA GLU A 75 10.84 -8.91 -4.85
C GLU A 75 10.33 -10.19 -5.54
N VAL A 76 10.74 -11.36 -5.06
CA VAL A 76 10.19 -12.64 -5.55
C VAL A 76 8.70 -12.75 -5.30
N TRP A 77 8.24 -12.37 -4.10
CA TRP A 77 6.82 -12.40 -3.76
C TRP A 77 6.01 -11.41 -4.62
N GLN A 78 6.52 -10.19 -4.83
CA GLN A 78 5.89 -9.20 -5.70
C GLN A 78 5.82 -9.67 -7.16
N GLY A 79 6.85 -10.34 -7.68
CA GLY A 79 6.84 -10.89 -9.04
C GLY A 79 6.01 -12.17 -9.21
N SER A 80 5.51 -12.77 -8.13
CA SER A 80 4.85 -14.09 -8.17
C SER A 80 3.36 -14.07 -8.53
N GLN A 81 2.72 -12.89 -8.55
CA GLN A 81 1.29 -12.74 -8.83
C GLN A 81 1.03 -11.56 -9.76
N GLU A 82 -0.14 -11.55 -10.38
CA GLU A 82 -0.60 -10.42 -11.19
C GLU A 82 -0.77 -9.19 -10.30
N ASN A 83 -0.09 -8.11 -10.71
CA ASN A 83 -0.08 -6.84 -10.03
C ASN A 83 -1.36 -6.06 -10.37
N VAL A 84 -2.37 -6.16 -9.50
CA VAL A 84 -3.60 -5.38 -9.62
C VAL A 84 -3.45 -4.05 -8.90
N LEU A 85 -3.75 -2.95 -9.60
CA LEU A 85 -3.85 -1.63 -8.99
C LEU A 85 -5.18 -1.51 -8.24
N VAL A 86 -5.12 -1.15 -6.96
CA VAL A 86 -6.31 -0.91 -6.14
C VAL A 86 -6.74 0.54 -6.34
N THR A 87 -7.91 0.73 -6.94
CA THR A 87 -8.54 2.04 -7.14
C THR A 87 -9.84 2.13 -6.34
N ASP A 88 -10.20 3.35 -5.94
CA ASP A 88 -11.54 3.63 -5.41
C ASP A 88 -12.43 4.10 -6.56
N ASP A 89 -13.43 3.29 -6.90
CA ASP A 89 -14.41 3.60 -7.96
C ASP A 89 -15.49 4.59 -7.49
N PHE A 90 -15.54 4.90 -6.19
CA PHE A 90 -16.60 5.66 -5.53
C PHE A 90 -16.10 6.93 -4.84
N VAL A 91 -15.06 7.58 -5.37
CA VAL A 91 -14.77 8.96 -4.98
C VAL A 91 -15.94 9.83 -5.47
N PRO A 92 -16.75 10.44 -4.58
CA PRO A 92 -17.80 11.34 -5.01
C PRO A 92 -17.11 12.60 -5.54
N VAL A 93 -16.79 12.61 -6.84
CA VAL A 93 -16.54 13.86 -7.52
C VAL A 93 -17.87 14.59 -7.48
N ASP A 94 -17.92 15.75 -6.80
CA ASP A 94 -18.96 16.73 -7.03
C ASP A 94 -18.89 17.08 -8.51
N GLY A 95 -19.70 16.38 -9.31
CA GLY A 95 -19.84 16.66 -10.72
C GLY A 95 -20.44 18.05 -10.81
N MET A 96 -19.59 19.07 -10.94
CA MET A 96 -20.00 20.40 -11.37
C MET A 96 -20.43 20.35 -12.84
N HIS A 97 -21.45 19.54 -13.12
CA HIS A 97 -22.23 19.61 -14.34
C HIS A 97 -23.12 20.85 -14.22
N ALA A 98 -22.53 22.03 -14.40
CA ALA A 98 -23.31 23.20 -14.72
C ALA A 98 -23.97 22.96 -16.09
N PRO A 99 -25.30 22.94 -16.23
CA PRO A 99 -25.93 22.79 -17.52
C PRO A 99 -25.62 24.03 -18.37
N LEU A 100 -24.90 23.83 -19.47
CA LEU A 100 -24.69 24.85 -20.49
C LEU A 100 -25.94 24.90 -21.39
N TYR A 101 -26.85 25.83 -21.11
CA TYR A 101 -27.95 26.14 -22.01
C TYR A 101 -27.42 27.05 -23.13
N LEU A 102 -27.39 26.56 -24.36
CA LEU A 102 -27.22 27.39 -25.56
C LEU A 102 -28.58 28.00 -25.90
N GLU A 103 -28.78 29.28 -25.60
CA GLU A 103 -29.92 30.04 -26.16
C GLU A 103 -29.70 30.24 -27.67
N SER A 104 -30.44 29.50 -28.51
CA SER A 104 -30.59 29.85 -29.92
C SER A 104 -31.75 30.83 -30.08
N ARG A 105 -31.47 32.13 -30.25
CA ARG A 105 -32.48 33.09 -30.70
C ARG A 105 -32.73 32.89 -32.19
N PHE A 106 -33.82 32.21 -32.53
CA PHE A 106 -34.34 32.26 -33.90
C PHE A 106 -35.03 33.61 -34.11
N PHE A 107 -34.41 34.48 -34.91
CA PHE A 107 -35.10 35.62 -35.52
C PHE A 107 -36.01 35.09 -36.63
N VAL A 108 -37.32 35.30 -36.47
CA VAL A 108 -38.29 35.09 -37.54
C VAL A 108 -38.43 36.44 -38.26
N ASN A 109 -38.09 36.46 -39.55
CA ASN A 109 -38.43 37.53 -40.50
C ASN A 109 -39.80 37.23 -41.12
#